data_AF-A0A8H8CHG4-F1
#
_entry.id   AF-A0A8H8CHG4-F1
#
_cell.length_a   1.000
_cell.length_b   1.000
_cell.length_c   1.000
_cell.angle_alpha   90.00
_cell.angle_beta   90.00
_cell.angle_gamma   90.00
#
_symmetry.space_group_name_H-M   'P 1'
#
loop_
_entity.id
_entity.type
_entity.pdbx_description
1 polymer ?
#
loop_
_entity_poly.entity_id
_entity_poly.type
_entity_poly.pdbx_seq_one_letter_code
_entity_poly.pdbx_strand_id
1 'polypeptide(L)'
;MAMAQSLPEAIRLTKDQIESLNQEVKVLSYDLINLMAEAADKSKELDNELCRATSLVFPHYHAARTASIDLLAAGIEASLIKLSLTKERSERSIYNYQSGPNRTAERNTVTHAIERAFRALKDDENEMDAEIRSLDSQLAEYETLLNLVDGGHGGYQQVIDDWTKIKQDTDECLKDLRRLGWTEDTCITFSK
;
A
#
# COMPACT_ATOMS: atom_id res chain seq x y z
N MET A 1 -40.96 -23.40 -64.82
CA MET A 1 -41.04 -21.95 -64.53
C MET A 1 -41.59 -21.66 -63.12
N ALA A 2 -41.44 -22.56 -62.13
CA ALA A 2 -41.98 -22.42 -60.77
C ALA A 2 -40.92 -22.23 -59.67
N MET A 3 -39.63 -22.38 -59.97
CA MET A 3 -38.54 -22.26 -58.99
C MET A 3 -38.09 -20.81 -58.70
N ALA A 4 -38.42 -19.85 -59.57
CA ALA A 4 -37.99 -18.46 -59.41
C ALA A 4 -38.88 -17.65 -58.43
N GLN A 5 -40.10 -18.14 -58.13
CA GLN A 5 -41.04 -17.48 -57.22
C GLN A 5 -40.95 -17.98 -55.77
N SER A 6 -40.36 -19.16 -55.52
CA SER A 6 -40.18 -19.71 -54.17
C SER A 6 -38.96 -19.15 -53.43
N LEU A 7 -37.96 -18.65 -54.17
CA LEU A 7 -36.73 -18.09 -53.60
C LEU A 7 -36.97 -16.78 -52.81
N PRO A 8 -37.74 -15.81 -53.35
CA PRO A 8 -38.06 -14.57 -52.62
C PRO A 8 -38.90 -14.82 -51.36
N GLU A 9 -39.75 -15.83 -51.38
CA GLU A 9 -40.61 -16.20 -50.26
C GLU A 9 -39.82 -16.89 -49.14
N ALA A 10 -38.88 -17.79 -49.49
CA ALA A 10 -37.94 -18.36 -48.55
C ALA A 10 -37.02 -17.30 -47.92
N ILE A 11 -36.57 -16.31 -48.70
CA ILE A 11 -35.75 -15.19 -48.19
C ILE A 11 -36.55 -14.28 -47.25
N ARG A 12 -37.84 -14.04 -47.53
CA ARG A 12 -38.71 -13.32 -46.59
C ARG A 12 -38.89 -14.08 -45.29
N LEU A 13 -39.11 -15.38 -45.36
CA LEU A 13 -39.35 -16.21 -44.18
C LEU A 13 -38.11 -16.30 -43.29
N THR A 14 -36.91 -16.41 -43.87
CA THR A 14 -35.66 -16.35 -43.10
C THR A 14 -35.40 -14.97 -42.53
N LYS A 15 -35.76 -13.89 -43.25
CA LYS A 15 -35.67 -12.53 -42.73
C LYS A 15 -36.59 -12.33 -41.51
N ASP A 16 -37.84 -12.77 -41.60
CA ASP A 16 -38.80 -12.67 -40.51
C ASP A 16 -38.35 -13.50 -39.29
N GLN A 17 -37.75 -14.68 -39.52
CA GLN A 17 -37.13 -15.48 -38.45
C GLN A 17 -35.92 -14.78 -37.81
N ILE A 18 -35.05 -14.15 -38.60
CA ILE A 18 -33.91 -13.38 -38.09
C ILE A 18 -34.39 -12.17 -37.29
N GLU A 19 -35.44 -11.48 -37.73
CA GLU A 19 -36.03 -10.37 -36.99
C GLU A 19 -36.66 -10.83 -35.67
N SER A 20 -37.37 -11.97 -35.66
CA SER A 20 -37.91 -12.58 -34.44
C SER A 20 -36.80 -12.97 -33.45
N LEU A 21 -35.74 -13.64 -33.92
CA LEU A 21 -34.60 -14.04 -33.09
C LEU A 21 -33.86 -12.82 -32.55
N ASN A 22 -33.68 -11.77 -33.35
CA ASN A 22 -33.08 -10.52 -32.88
C ASN A 22 -33.92 -9.82 -31.82
N GLN A 23 -35.25 -9.90 -31.92
CA GLN A 23 -36.14 -9.36 -30.91
C GLN A 23 -36.04 -10.16 -29.60
N GLU A 24 -35.96 -11.49 -29.68
CA GLU A 24 -35.77 -12.37 -28.53
C GLU A 24 -34.42 -12.13 -27.84
N VAL A 25 -33.32 -12.00 -28.61
CA VAL A 25 -31.99 -11.65 -28.10
C VAL A 25 -32.01 -10.30 -27.39
N LYS A 26 -32.75 -9.31 -27.91
CA LYS A 26 -32.89 -8.00 -27.25
C LYS A 26 -33.61 -8.10 -25.92
N VAL A 27 -34.70 -8.89 -25.85
CA VAL A 27 -35.45 -9.11 -24.62
C VAL A 27 -34.56 -9.80 -23.58
N LEU A 28 -33.90 -10.90 -23.96
CA LEU A 28 -32.98 -11.62 -23.08
C LEU A 28 -31.81 -10.76 -22.62
N SER A 29 -31.26 -9.93 -23.51
CA SER A 29 -30.18 -8.99 -23.15
C SER A 29 -30.66 -7.94 -22.15
N TYR A 30 -31.90 -7.45 -22.28
CA TYR A 30 -32.47 -6.50 -21.34
C TYR A 30 -32.71 -7.14 -19.96
N ASP A 31 -33.25 -8.36 -19.95
CA ASP A 31 -33.47 -9.11 -18.72
C ASP A 31 -32.15 -9.43 -17.99
N LEU A 32 -31.10 -9.79 -18.75
CA LEU A 32 -29.78 -10.03 -18.18
C LEU A 32 -29.19 -8.74 -17.58
N ILE A 33 -29.32 -7.60 -18.27
CA ILE A 33 -28.85 -6.31 -17.75
C ILE A 33 -29.61 -5.96 -16.46
N ASN A 34 -30.92 -6.16 -16.41
CA ASN A 34 -31.73 -5.92 -15.21
C ASN A 34 -31.32 -6.84 -14.06
N LEU A 35 -31.07 -8.11 -14.34
CA LEU A 35 -30.62 -9.07 -13.32
C LEU A 35 -29.23 -8.71 -12.79
N MET A 36 -28.31 -8.27 -13.65
CA MET A 36 -27.00 -7.78 -13.22
C MET A 36 -27.12 -6.52 -12.36
N ALA A 37 -28.02 -5.60 -12.72
CA ALA A 37 -28.27 -4.40 -11.93
C ALA A 37 -28.84 -4.76 -10.54
N GLU A 38 -29.82 -5.66 -10.48
CA GLU A 38 -30.40 -6.13 -9.21
C GLU A 38 -29.36 -6.86 -8.35
N ALA A 39 -28.50 -7.67 -8.95
CA ALA A 39 -27.41 -8.34 -8.25
C ALA A 39 -26.38 -7.34 -7.70
N ALA A 40 -26.04 -6.30 -8.47
CA ALA A 40 -25.14 -5.25 -8.04
C ALA A 40 -25.73 -4.44 -6.88
N ASP A 41 -27.03 -4.12 -6.93
CA ASP A 41 -27.73 -3.40 -5.85
C ASP A 41 -27.77 -4.23 -4.56
N LYS A 42 -28.10 -5.52 -4.65
CA LYS A 42 -28.07 -6.43 -3.49
C LYS A 42 -26.67 -6.61 -2.93
N SER A 43 -25.65 -6.71 -3.78
CA SER A 43 -24.25 -6.77 -3.34
C SER A 43 -23.87 -5.52 -2.54
N LYS A 44 -24.29 -4.34 -3.02
CA LYS A 44 -24.02 -3.07 -2.34
C LYS A 44 -24.77 -2.97 -1.00
N GLU A 45 -26.01 -3.45 -0.94
CA GLU A 45 -26.78 -3.51 0.30
C GLU A 45 -26.10 -4.41 1.33
N LEU A 46 -25.68 -5.60 0.91
CA LEU A 46 -24.94 -6.55 1.76
C LEU A 46 -23.62 -5.97 2.25
N ASP A 47 -22.83 -5.33 1.38
CA ASP A 47 -21.58 -4.68 1.75
C ASP A 47 -21.81 -3.57 2.79
N ASN A 48 -22.87 -2.78 2.63
CA ASN A 48 -23.22 -1.73 3.59
C ASN A 48 -23.63 -2.31 4.95
N GLU A 49 -24.41 -3.38 4.96
CA GLU A 49 -24.82 -4.05 6.20
C GLU A 49 -23.62 -4.68 6.91
N LEU A 50 -22.71 -5.30 6.15
CA LEU A 50 -21.51 -5.94 6.67
C LEU A 50 -20.51 -4.91 7.20
N CYS A 51 -20.33 -3.78 6.49
CA CYS A 51 -19.58 -2.63 6.99
C CYS A 51 -20.18 -2.10 8.29
N ARG A 52 -21.50 -1.90 8.34
CA ARG A 52 -22.18 -1.41 9.56
C ARG A 52 -21.99 -2.38 10.73
N ALA A 53 -22.12 -3.68 10.49
CA ALA A 53 -21.92 -4.71 11.52
C ALA A 53 -20.45 -4.73 12.00
N THR A 54 -19.47 -4.65 11.10
CA THR A 54 -18.06 -4.63 11.49
C THR A 54 -17.64 -3.35 12.19
N SER A 55 -18.19 -2.18 11.82
CA SER A 55 -17.96 -0.93 12.55
C SER A 55 -18.55 -0.96 13.96
N LEU A 56 -19.69 -1.63 14.17
CA LEU A 56 -20.34 -1.75 15.48
C LEU A 56 -19.62 -2.74 16.40
N VAL A 57 -19.18 -3.88 15.88
CA VAL A 57 -18.59 -4.95 16.70
C VAL A 57 -17.10 -4.75 16.94
N PHE A 58 -16.35 -4.22 15.96
CA PHE A 58 -14.89 -4.07 16.04
C PHE A 58 -14.40 -2.74 15.43
N PRO A 59 -14.63 -1.59 16.10
CA PRO A 59 -14.29 -0.27 15.58
C PRO A 59 -12.79 -0.09 15.32
N HIS A 60 -11.93 -0.66 16.18
CA HIS A 60 -10.47 -0.59 16.00
C HIS A 60 -9.98 -1.38 14.78
N TYR A 61 -10.59 -2.52 14.48
CA TYR A 61 -10.25 -3.32 13.30
C TYR A 61 -10.73 -2.63 12.02
N HIS A 62 -11.93 -2.05 12.05
CA HIS A 62 -12.43 -1.26 10.93
C HIS A 62 -11.53 -0.06 10.62
N ALA A 63 -11.09 0.69 11.63
CA ALA A 63 -10.16 1.81 11.44
C ALA A 63 -8.82 1.37 10.84
N ALA A 64 -8.24 0.27 11.31
CA ALA A 64 -7.00 -0.28 10.75
C ALA A 64 -7.19 -0.75 9.30
N ARG A 65 -8.31 -1.41 8.99
CA ARG A 65 -8.65 -1.84 7.63
C ARG A 65 -8.83 -0.65 6.69
N THR A 66 -9.54 0.40 7.10
CA THR A 66 -9.69 1.62 6.30
C THR A 66 -8.34 2.29 6.06
N ALA A 67 -7.52 2.46 7.09
CA ALA A 67 -6.18 3.04 6.94
C ALA A 67 -5.28 2.22 5.99
N SER A 68 -5.40 0.89 6.02
CA SER A 68 -4.67 0.01 5.09
C SER A 68 -5.14 0.17 3.64
N ILE A 69 -6.46 0.32 3.42
CA ILE A 69 -7.03 0.58 2.09
C ILE A 69 -6.58 1.95 1.58
N ASP A 70 -6.62 2.98 2.42
CA ASP A 70 -6.18 4.33 2.06
C ASP A 70 -4.69 4.36 1.72
N LEU A 71 -3.86 3.63 2.48
CA LEU A 71 -2.44 3.48 2.18
C LEU A 71 -2.20 2.81 0.82
N LEU A 72 -2.97 1.75 0.50
CA LEU A 72 -2.88 1.09 -0.80
C LEU A 72 -3.33 2.01 -1.94
N ALA A 73 -4.42 2.76 -1.76
CA ALA A 73 -4.90 3.73 -2.73
C ALA A 73 -3.86 4.84 -2.99
N ALA A 74 -3.31 5.43 -1.93
CA ALA A 74 -2.23 6.41 -2.02
C ALA A 74 -0.98 5.84 -2.71
N GLY A 75 -0.65 4.56 -2.44
CA GLY A 75 0.44 3.84 -3.11
C GLY A 75 0.21 3.68 -4.62
N ILE A 76 -1.00 3.34 -5.03
CA ILE A 76 -1.39 3.25 -6.45
C ILE A 76 -1.30 4.62 -7.11
N GLU A 77 -1.85 5.66 -6.48
CA GLU A 77 -1.79 7.04 -7.00
C GLU A 77 -0.35 7.52 -7.15
N ALA A 78 0.49 7.32 -6.13
CA ALA A 78 1.91 7.66 -6.20
C ALA A 78 2.62 6.91 -7.32
N SER A 79 2.28 5.63 -7.54
CA SER A 79 2.84 4.82 -8.62
C SER A 79 2.41 5.33 -10.00
N LEU A 80 1.15 5.71 -10.16
CA LEU A 80 0.64 6.32 -11.39
C LEU A 80 1.29 7.67 -11.69
N ILE A 81 1.52 8.50 -10.67
CA ILE A 81 2.25 9.77 -10.79
C ILE A 81 3.70 9.51 -11.20
N LYS A 82 4.37 8.51 -10.61
CA LYS A 82 5.73 8.13 -11.01
C LYS A 82 5.76 7.67 -12.47
N LEU A 83 4.82 6.83 -12.90
CA LEU A 83 4.74 6.36 -14.28
C LEU A 83 4.49 7.48 -15.28
N SER A 84 3.57 8.41 -14.97
CA SER A 84 3.30 9.56 -15.84
C SER A 84 4.52 10.47 -15.95
N LEU A 85 5.22 10.73 -14.84
CA LEU A 85 6.46 11.50 -14.85
C LEU A 85 7.56 10.82 -15.68
N THR A 86 7.76 9.51 -15.51
CA THR A 86 8.74 8.76 -16.30
C THR A 86 8.40 8.80 -17.78
N LYS A 87 7.12 8.61 -18.14
CA LYS A 87 6.65 8.74 -19.52
C LYS A 87 6.99 10.11 -20.10
N GLU A 88 6.64 11.20 -19.41
CA GLU A 88 6.93 12.57 -19.85
C GLU A 88 8.44 12.85 -19.97
N ARG A 89 9.25 12.32 -19.04
CA ARG A 89 10.73 12.42 -19.10
C ARG A 89 11.28 11.68 -20.31
N SER A 90 10.80 10.46 -20.58
CA SER A 90 11.19 9.68 -21.75
C SER A 90 10.76 10.36 -23.04
N GLU A 91 9.52 10.85 -23.13
CA GLU A 91 9.02 11.60 -24.29
C GLU A 91 9.83 12.87 -24.52
N ARG A 92 10.15 13.63 -23.47
CA ARG A 92 11.03 14.80 -23.57
C ARG A 92 12.44 14.42 -24.00
N SER A 93 13.01 13.34 -23.47
CA SER A 93 14.35 12.88 -23.84
C SER A 93 14.43 12.40 -25.29
N ILE A 94 13.35 11.81 -25.81
CA ILE A 94 13.29 11.25 -27.16
C ILE A 94 12.94 12.33 -28.20
N TYR A 95 11.94 13.17 -27.91
CA TYR A 95 11.35 14.09 -28.89
C TYR A 95 11.81 15.55 -28.74
N ASN A 96 12.17 16.01 -27.53
CA ASN A 96 12.61 17.39 -27.29
C ASN A 96 14.14 17.56 -27.28
N TYR A 97 14.90 16.66 -27.93
CA TYR A 97 16.31 16.89 -28.20
C TYR A 97 16.48 17.97 -29.28
N GLN A 98 16.23 19.23 -28.91
CA GLN A 98 16.57 20.39 -29.72
C GLN A 98 18.09 20.58 -29.67
N SER A 99 18.74 20.20 -30.76
CA SER A 99 20.11 20.63 -31.06
C SER A 99 20.18 22.14 -30.87
N GLY A 100 21.01 22.62 -29.95
CA GLY A 100 21.34 24.05 -29.89
C GLY A 100 21.83 24.53 -31.27
N PRO A 101 21.72 25.83 -31.58
CA PRO A 101 21.84 26.39 -32.94
C PRO A 101 23.22 26.22 -33.62
N ASN A 102 24.16 25.48 -33.03
CA ASN A 102 25.54 25.35 -33.49
C ASN A 102 26.06 23.89 -33.47
N ARG A 103 25.24 22.88 -33.77
CA ARG A 103 25.75 21.52 -34.02
C ARG A 103 25.31 21.03 -35.39
N THR A 104 26.22 21.20 -36.33
CA THR A 104 26.27 20.59 -37.66
C THR A 104 25.90 19.10 -37.60
N ALA A 105 24.77 18.77 -38.22
CA ALA A 105 24.58 17.74 -39.25
C ALA A 105 25.35 16.40 -39.17
N GLU A 106 25.64 15.85 -37.99
CA GLU A 106 26.04 14.44 -37.86
C GLU A 106 25.03 13.68 -36.99
N ARG A 107 24.17 12.91 -37.67
CA ARG A 107 23.38 11.76 -37.18
C ARG A 107 23.06 11.73 -35.67
N ASN A 108 22.24 12.67 -35.22
CA ASN A 108 21.48 12.48 -33.99
C ASN A 108 20.25 11.62 -34.28
N THR A 109 20.47 10.32 -34.48
CA THR A 109 19.40 9.34 -34.64
C THR A 109 18.73 9.09 -33.29
N VAL A 110 17.42 8.86 -33.27
CA VAL A 110 16.62 8.51 -32.07
C VAL A 110 17.33 7.44 -31.21
N THR A 111 18.08 6.53 -31.84
CA THR A 111 18.94 5.53 -31.19
C THR A 111 19.96 6.11 -30.20
N HIS A 112 20.65 7.20 -30.53
CA HIS A 112 21.61 7.83 -29.59
C HIS A 112 20.91 8.57 -28.44
N ALA A 113 19.72 9.12 -28.68
CA ALA A 113 18.89 9.70 -27.62
C ALA A 113 18.41 8.62 -26.65
N ILE A 114 18.01 7.45 -27.18
CA ILE A 114 17.62 6.27 -26.39
C ILE A 114 18.82 5.73 -25.60
N GLU A 115 19.99 5.57 -26.22
CA GLU A 115 21.20 5.09 -25.53
C GLU A 115 21.60 6.02 -24.38
N ARG A 116 21.50 7.35 -24.58
CA ARG A 116 21.81 8.33 -23.54
C ARG A 116 20.78 8.31 -22.42
N ALA A 117 19.48 8.24 -22.76
CA ALA A 117 18.41 8.13 -21.76
C ALA A 117 18.52 6.84 -20.96
N PHE A 118 18.84 5.72 -21.61
CA PHE A 118 19.05 4.43 -20.96
C PHE A 118 20.23 4.48 -20.00
N ARG A 119 21.36 5.10 -20.39
CA ARG A 119 22.50 5.29 -19.48
C ARG A 119 22.12 6.13 -18.26
N ALA A 120 21.42 7.25 -18.46
CA ALA A 120 20.96 8.09 -17.36
C ALA A 120 20.02 7.33 -16.41
N LEU A 121 19.05 6.57 -16.94
CA LEU A 121 18.19 5.72 -16.12
C LEU A 121 18.98 4.64 -15.37
N LYS A 122 20.01 4.06 -16.00
CA LYS A 122 20.84 3.04 -15.38
C LYS A 122 21.71 3.62 -14.26
N ASP A 123 22.19 4.85 -14.43
CA ASP A 123 22.93 5.56 -13.39
C ASP A 123 22.00 5.89 -12.20
N ASP A 124 20.79 6.38 -12.45
CA ASP A 124 19.76 6.62 -11.41
C ASP A 124 19.39 5.32 -10.67
N GLU A 125 19.25 4.19 -11.39
CA GLU A 125 18.97 2.87 -10.79
C GLU A 125 20.10 2.44 -9.85
N ASN A 126 21.36 2.62 -10.26
CA ASN A 126 22.51 2.28 -9.42
C ASN A 126 22.61 3.18 -8.18
N GLU A 127 22.23 4.46 -8.29
CA GLU A 127 22.18 5.38 -7.15
C GLU A 127 21.10 4.96 -6.15
N MET A 128 19.90 4.63 -6.62
CA MET A 128 18.82 4.13 -5.75
C MET A 128 19.20 2.81 -5.07
N ASP A 129 19.84 1.88 -5.78
CA ASP A 129 20.34 0.63 -5.19
C ASP A 129 21.38 0.89 -4.08
N ALA A 130 22.23 1.90 -4.24
CA ALA A 130 23.18 2.29 -3.21
C ALA A 130 22.48 2.90 -1.98
N GLU A 131 21.46 3.74 -2.19
CA GLU A 131 20.64 4.29 -1.11
C GLU A 131 19.89 3.19 -0.34
N ILE A 132 19.29 2.23 -1.04
CA ILE A 132 18.59 1.09 -0.42
C ILE A 132 19.55 0.30 0.47
N ARG A 133 20.75 -0.03 -0.02
CA ARG A 133 21.75 -0.75 0.79
C ARG A 133 22.19 0.03 2.03
N SER A 134 22.30 1.34 1.92
CA SER A 134 22.62 2.21 3.06
C SER A 134 21.49 2.17 4.11
N LEU A 135 20.24 2.26 3.67
CA LEU A 135 19.07 2.18 4.55
C LEU A 135 18.92 0.80 5.20
N ASP A 136 19.15 -0.28 4.46
CA ASP A 136 19.13 -1.64 4.99
C ASP A 136 20.22 -1.84 6.07
N SER A 137 21.41 -1.27 5.86
CA SER A 137 22.48 -1.29 6.87
C SER A 137 22.05 -0.55 8.14
N GLN A 138 21.43 0.63 8.00
CA GLN A 138 20.92 1.38 9.15
C GLN A 138 19.81 0.63 9.88
N LEU A 139 18.88 0.00 9.14
CA LEU A 139 17.83 -0.83 9.73
C LEU A 139 18.40 -2.02 10.51
N ALA A 140 19.42 -2.69 9.98
CA ALA A 140 20.09 -3.78 10.68
C ALA A 140 20.78 -3.32 11.97
N GLU A 141 21.37 -2.12 11.98
CA GLU A 141 21.95 -1.51 13.19
C GLU A 141 20.86 -1.22 14.24
N TYR A 142 19.72 -0.66 13.82
CA TYR A 142 18.58 -0.43 14.71
C TYR A 142 17.99 -1.73 15.25
N GLU A 143 17.86 -2.76 14.41
CA GLU A 143 17.38 -4.08 14.81
C GLU A 143 18.35 -4.73 15.80
N THR A 144 19.67 -4.56 15.62
CA THR A 144 20.69 -5.02 16.57
C THR A 144 20.57 -4.29 17.91
N LEU A 145 20.33 -2.98 17.90
CA LEU A 145 20.13 -2.18 19.11
C LEU A 145 18.83 -2.56 19.83
N LEU A 146 17.76 -2.79 19.10
CA LEU A 146 16.49 -3.31 19.64
C LEU A 146 16.69 -4.69 20.25
N ASN A 147 17.38 -5.60 19.57
CA ASN A 147 17.71 -6.92 20.10
C ASN A 147 18.62 -6.85 21.34
N LEU A 148 19.46 -5.83 21.49
CA LEU A 148 20.25 -5.63 22.71
C LEU A 148 19.38 -5.15 23.90
N VAL A 149 18.31 -4.42 23.61
CA VAL A 149 17.37 -3.89 24.61
C VAL A 149 16.30 -4.93 24.98
N ASP A 150 15.74 -5.62 23.99
CA ASP A 150 14.66 -6.61 24.15
C ASP A 150 15.18 -8.05 24.33
N GLY A 151 16.43 -8.33 23.96
CA GLY A 151 17.03 -9.66 24.03
C GLY A 151 17.44 -10.06 25.43
N GLY A 152 16.46 -10.34 26.29
CA GLY A 152 16.49 -11.29 27.42
C GLY A 152 17.44 -11.04 28.59
N HIS A 153 18.65 -10.53 28.38
CA HIS A 153 19.72 -10.27 29.36
C HIS A 153 20.45 -8.94 29.04
N GLY A 154 19.72 -7.93 28.58
CA GLY A 154 20.26 -6.57 28.37
C GLY A 154 20.44 -5.82 29.68
N GLY A 155 21.48 -4.99 29.80
CA GLY A 155 21.84 -4.29 31.05
C GLY A 155 20.73 -3.45 31.70
N TYR A 156 19.62 -3.17 31.00
CA TYR A 156 18.44 -2.54 31.57
C TYR A 156 17.70 -3.46 32.55
N GLN A 157 17.60 -4.76 32.25
CA GLN A 157 17.06 -5.77 33.16
C GLN A 157 17.92 -5.85 34.43
N GLN A 158 19.25 -5.86 34.28
CA GLN A 158 20.18 -5.85 35.40
C GLN A 158 20.05 -4.60 36.27
N VAL A 159 19.85 -3.42 35.66
CA VAL A 159 19.60 -2.17 36.41
C VAL A 159 18.26 -2.24 37.18
N ILE A 160 17.22 -2.83 36.59
CA ILE A 160 15.94 -3.05 37.27
C ILE A 160 16.09 -4.06 38.42
N ASP A 161 16.82 -5.16 38.21
CA ASP A 161 17.07 -6.19 39.21
C ASP A 161 17.92 -5.63 40.38
N ASP A 162 18.96 -4.85 40.09
CA ASP A 162 19.77 -4.18 41.11
C ASP A 162 18.94 -3.14 41.89
N TRP A 163 18.07 -2.39 41.20
CA TRP A 163 17.20 -1.40 41.85
C TRP A 163 16.15 -2.05 42.74
N THR A 164 15.53 -3.13 42.29
CA THR A 164 14.54 -3.89 43.09
C THR A 164 15.19 -4.53 44.31
N LYS A 165 16.42 -5.05 44.18
CA LYS A 165 17.20 -5.58 45.30
C LYS A 165 17.54 -4.50 46.34
N ILE A 166 18.05 -3.33 45.90
CA ILE A 166 18.35 -2.21 46.82
C ILE A 166 17.09 -1.77 47.56
N LYS A 167 15.93 -1.73 46.87
CA LYS A 167 14.65 -1.40 47.51
C LYS A 167 14.26 -2.41 48.58
N GLN A 168 14.41 -3.70 48.30
CA GLN A 168 14.14 -4.76 49.27
C GLN A 168 15.08 -4.67 50.49
N ASP A 169 16.38 -4.49 50.26
CA ASP A 169 17.38 -4.34 51.34
C ASP A 169 17.10 -3.08 52.17
N THR A 170 16.66 -2.00 51.54
CA THR A 170 16.26 -0.76 52.23
C THR A 170 15.01 -0.98 53.09
N ASP A 171 14.00 -1.69 52.57
CA ASP A 171 12.79 -1.99 53.31
C ASP A 171 13.03 -2.96 54.48
N GLU A 172 13.94 -3.93 54.32
CA GLU A 172 14.39 -4.81 55.40
C GLU A 172 15.17 -4.04 56.47
N CYS A 173 16.08 -3.16 56.07
CA CYS A 173 16.78 -2.24 56.97
C CYS A 173 15.79 -1.34 57.73
N LEU A 174 14.78 -0.77 57.06
CA LEU A 174 13.73 0.04 57.69
C LEU A 174 12.84 -0.78 58.64
N LYS A 175 12.60 -2.08 58.36
CA LYS A 175 11.89 -2.98 59.28
C LYS A 175 12.74 -3.29 60.51
N ASP A 176 14.03 -3.53 60.33
CA ASP A 176 14.95 -3.82 61.43
C ASP A 176 15.23 -2.59 62.30
N LEU A 177 15.34 -1.40 61.70
CA LEU A 177 15.39 -0.14 62.44
C LEU A 177 14.12 0.06 63.29
N ARG A 178 12.92 -0.23 62.74
CA ARG A 178 11.68 -0.23 63.52
C ARG A 178 11.68 -1.24 64.67
N ARG A 179 12.24 -2.44 64.47
CA ARG A 179 12.38 -3.47 65.52
C ARG A 179 13.35 -3.06 66.63
N LEU A 180 14.37 -2.27 66.29
CA LEU A 180 15.32 -1.70 67.25
C LEU A 180 14.78 -0.45 67.96
N GLY A 181 13.52 -0.08 67.72
CA GLY A 181 12.85 1.06 68.37
C GLY A 181 13.16 2.41 67.73
N TRP A 182 13.85 2.45 66.59
CA TRP A 182 13.96 3.65 65.77
C TRP A 182 12.62 3.89 65.06
N THR A 183 11.84 4.81 65.61
CA THR A 183 10.63 5.35 64.99
C THR A 183 10.94 6.74 64.40
N GLU A 184 10.27 7.08 63.30
CA GLU A 184 10.61 8.11 62.30
C GLU A 184 10.69 9.57 62.80
N ASP A 185 10.64 9.84 64.11
CA ASP A 185 10.65 11.19 64.67
C ASP A 185 12.03 11.87 64.67
N THR A 186 13.11 11.15 64.36
CA THR A 186 14.47 11.73 64.33
C THR A 186 15.05 12.00 62.94
N CYS A 187 14.32 11.70 61.85
CA CYS A 187 14.86 11.81 60.49
C CYS A 187 14.35 13.00 59.66
N ILE A 188 13.75 14.03 60.28
CA ILE A 188 13.49 15.31 59.61
C ILE A 188 14.63 16.31 59.90
N THR A 189 15.86 15.99 59.54
CA THR A 189 16.91 17.00 59.26
C THR A 189 18.07 16.36 58.49
N PHE A 190 17.84 15.91 57.27
CA PHE A 190 18.91 15.87 56.26
C PHE A 190 18.31 16.28 54.91
N SER A 191 17.80 17.51 54.89
CA SER A 191 17.61 18.27 53.66
C SER A 191 18.70 19.33 53.59
N LYS A 192 19.79 19.01 52.88
CA LYS A 192 20.51 19.93 51.99
C LYS A 192 21.47 19.16 51.10
#